data_AF-A0A0G3CE16-F1
#
_entry.id   AF-A0A0G3CE16-F1
#
_cell.length_a   1.000
_cell.length_b   1.000
_cell.length_c   1.000
_cell.angle_alpha   90.00
_cell.angle_beta   90.00
_cell.angle_gamma   90.00
#
_symmetry.space_group_name_H-M   'P 1'
#
loop_
_entity.id
_entity.type
_entity.pdbx_description
1 polymer ?
#
loop_
_entity_poly.entity_id
_entity_poly.type
_entity_poly.pdbx_seq_one_letter_code
_entity_poly.pdbx_strand_id
1 'polypeptide(L)'
;MKSEAEAKTFIKGIKELHRDANHNVSAYFIKEKNSFAIKYDDDGEPAGSSGKPVFKILESKEIMNATVVVTRYFGGIKLGFGGLSRAYRDTALSAIEEAEIIEVFEQVRLGIRLGYAESQKVRNLIEKYAVIQEETYSDTVEFIILVRKDLEDEFIRKIIDQTKNKLMFERF
;
A
#
# COMPACT_ATOMS: atom_id res chain seq x y z
N MET A 1 -2.36 -6.25 -4.56
CA MET A 1 -1.57 -6.57 -5.76
C MET A 1 -0.09 -6.37 -5.45
N LYS A 2 0.81 -7.31 -5.75
CA LYS A 2 2.23 -7.23 -5.34
C LYS A 2 3.21 -6.89 -6.47
N SER A 3 2.81 -7.08 -7.72
CA SER A 3 3.67 -6.84 -8.88
C SER A 3 2.86 -6.36 -10.09
N GLU A 4 3.55 -5.77 -11.07
CA GLU A 4 2.93 -5.39 -12.34
C GLU A 4 2.42 -6.64 -13.10
N ALA A 5 3.11 -7.77 -12.96
CA ALA A 5 2.72 -9.03 -13.59
C ALA A 5 1.37 -9.56 -13.06
N GLU A 6 1.14 -9.47 -11.75
CA GLU A 6 -0.15 -9.81 -11.14
C GLU A 6 -1.26 -8.88 -11.66
N ALA A 7 -0.99 -7.57 -11.76
CA ALA A 7 -1.95 -6.59 -12.30
C ALA A 7 -2.37 -6.92 -13.74
N LYS A 8 -1.39 -7.21 -14.62
CA LYS A 8 -1.64 -7.63 -16.01
C LYS A 8 -2.42 -8.94 -16.09
N THR A 9 -2.14 -9.89 -15.19
CA THR A 9 -2.85 -11.17 -15.12
C THR A 9 -4.30 -10.96 -14.71
N PHE A 10 -4.56 -10.13 -13.70
CA PHE A 10 -5.91 -9.78 -13.26
C PHE A 10 -6.70 -9.11 -14.39
N ILE A 11 -6.13 -8.12 -15.07
CA ILE A 11 -6.77 -7.43 -16.21
C ILE A 11 -7.13 -8.42 -17.31
N LYS A 12 -6.21 -9.33 -17.66
CA LYS A 12 -6.47 -10.37 -18.66
C LYS A 12 -7.62 -11.28 -18.23
N GLY A 13 -7.66 -11.70 -16.97
CA GLY A 13 -8.75 -12.50 -16.41
C GLY A 13 -10.12 -11.82 -16.53
N ILE A 14 -10.20 -10.52 -16.22
CA ILE A 14 -11.44 -9.75 -16.39
C ILE A 14 -11.84 -9.63 -17.87
N LYS A 15 -10.88 -9.38 -18.78
CA LYS A 15 -11.14 -9.37 -20.23
C LYS A 15 -11.64 -10.72 -20.74
N GLU A 16 -11.15 -11.83 -20.19
CA GLU A 16 -11.59 -13.19 -20.53
C GLU A 16 -12.96 -13.55 -19.92
N LEU A 17 -13.28 -13.00 -18.76
CA LEU A 17 -14.59 -13.15 -18.11
C LEU A 17 -15.68 -12.36 -18.86
N HIS A 18 -15.35 -11.16 -19.31
CA HIS A 18 -16.26 -10.23 -19.99
C HIS A 18 -15.87 -10.00 -21.46
N ARG A 19 -15.75 -11.08 -22.23
CA ARG A 19 -15.31 -11.05 -23.64
C ARG A 19 -16.30 -10.40 -24.59
N ASP A 20 -17.55 -10.32 -24.19
CA ASP A 20 -18.66 -9.72 -24.92
C ASP A 20 -18.84 -8.22 -24.61
N ALA A 21 -18.10 -7.69 -23.62
CA ALA A 21 -18.06 -6.27 -23.34
C ALA A 21 -17.41 -5.49 -24.48
N ASN A 22 -17.82 -4.24 -24.65
CA ASN A 22 -17.25 -3.35 -25.65
C ASN A 22 -15.86 -2.85 -25.23
N HIS A 23 -15.70 -2.56 -23.92
CA HIS A 23 -14.47 -2.03 -23.36
C HIS A 23 -14.25 -2.60 -21.95
N ASN A 24 -13.01 -2.90 -21.62
CA ASN A 24 -12.49 -3.28 -20.32
C ASN A 24 -11.35 -2.32 -19.97
N VAL A 25 -11.74 -1.10 -19.65
CA VAL A 25 -10.86 0.02 -19.30
C VAL A 25 -10.15 -0.32 -18.00
N SER A 26 -8.85 -0.06 -17.93
CA SER A 26 -8.07 -0.45 -16.75
C SER A 26 -7.12 0.65 -16.28
N ALA A 27 -6.81 0.63 -14.99
CA ALA A 27 -5.74 1.41 -14.40
C ALA A 27 -5.11 0.67 -13.23
N TYR A 28 -3.81 0.85 -13.01
CA TYR A 28 -3.12 0.36 -11.83
C TYR A 28 -2.02 1.30 -11.37
N PHE A 29 -1.77 1.24 -10.07
CA PHE A 29 -0.61 1.85 -9.42
C PHE A 29 0.01 0.81 -8.50
N ILE A 30 1.16 0.27 -8.88
CA ILE A 30 1.84 -0.81 -8.16
C ILE A 30 3.21 -0.33 -7.69
N LYS A 31 3.49 -0.50 -6.41
CA LYS A 31 4.84 -0.38 -5.84
C LYS A 31 5.42 -1.79 -5.73
N GLU A 32 6.47 -2.06 -6.50
CA GLU A 32 7.20 -3.33 -6.47
C GLU A 32 8.63 -3.07 -6.00
N LYS A 33 8.94 -3.47 -4.76
CA LYS A 33 10.24 -3.19 -4.13
C LYS A 33 10.59 -1.70 -4.22
N ASN A 34 11.58 -1.35 -5.05
CA ASN A 34 12.12 0.00 -5.23
C ASN A 34 11.63 0.67 -6.53
N SER A 35 10.65 0.09 -7.23
CA SER A 35 10.08 0.67 -8.45
C SER A 35 8.58 0.86 -8.33
N PHE A 36 8.06 1.77 -9.16
CA PHE A 36 6.64 2.00 -9.31
C PHE A 36 6.24 1.70 -10.76
N ALA A 37 5.14 0.98 -10.92
CA ALA A 37 4.49 0.75 -12.19
C ALA A 37 3.12 1.44 -12.19
N ILE A 38 2.97 2.41 -13.08
CA ILE A 38 1.74 3.18 -13.26
C ILE A 38 1.29 3.01 -14.71
N LYS A 39 0.05 2.57 -14.91
CA LYS A 39 -0.54 2.50 -16.24
C LYS A 39 -2.03 2.70 -16.18
N TYR A 40 -2.57 3.27 -17.25
CA TYR A 40 -3.99 3.26 -17.57
C TYR A 40 -4.17 2.97 -19.06
N ASP A 41 -5.29 2.35 -19.40
CA ASP A 41 -5.65 1.94 -20.76
C ASP A 41 -7.13 2.26 -20.98
N ASP A 42 -7.41 3.03 -22.04
CA ASP A 42 -8.76 3.38 -22.46
C ASP A 42 -9.47 2.25 -23.23
N ASP A 43 -8.78 1.16 -23.56
CA ASP A 43 -9.33 -0.04 -24.21
C ASP A 43 -10.25 0.24 -25.41
N GLY A 44 -9.88 1.21 -26.26
CA GLY A 44 -10.63 1.59 -27.46
C GLY A 44 -11.70 2.66 -27.24
N GLU A 45 -11.91 3.14 -26.02
CA GLU A 45 -12.63 4.40 -25.77
C GLU A 45 -11.84 5.60 -26.33
N PRO A 46 -12.50 6.76 -26.52
CA PRO A 46 -11.79 7.99 -26.87
C PRO A 46 -10.64 8.28 -25.90
N ALA A 47 -9.47 8.59 -26.44
CA ALA A 47 -8.23 8.73 -25.66
C ALA A 47 -8.39 9.72 -24.49
N GLY A 48 -8.02 9.28 -23.30
CA GLY A 48 -8.10 10.05 -22.06
C GLY A 48 -9.51 10.20 -21.46
N SER A 49 -10.54 9.62 -22.09
CA SER A 49 -11.92 9.72 -21.60
C SER A 49 -12.27 8.68 -20.54
N SER A 50 -11.43 7.67 -20.29
CA SER A 50 -11.81 6.54 -19.43
C SER A 50 -10.70 6.07 -18.48
N GLY A 51 -9.61 5.49 -18.98
CA GLY A 51 -8.53 4.93 -18.17
C GLY A 51 -7.86 6.00 -17.31
N LYS A 52 -7.64 7.20 -17.87
CA LYS A 52 -7.08 8.32 -17.12
C LYS A 52 -8.00 8.77 -15.95
N PRO A 53 -9.31 8.99 -16.15
CA PRO A 53 -10.27 9.20 -15.06
C PRO A 53 -10.26 8.11 -13.98
N VAL A 54 -10.19 6.83 -14.34
CA VAL A 54 -10.08 5.72 -13.37
C VAL A 54 -8.79 5.85 -12.55
N PHE A 55 -7.66 6.07 -13.21
CA PHE A 55 -6.37 6.26 -12.53
C PHE A 55 -6.38 7.46 -11.58
N LYS A 56 -7.04 8.56 -11.95
CA LYS A 56 -7.15 9.76 -11.10
C LYS A 56 -7.87 9.49 -9.77
N ILE A 57 -8.72 8.46 -9.68
CA ILE A 57 -9.29 8.05 -8.39
C ILE A 57 -8.23 7.37 -7.52
N LEU A 58 -7.46 6.43 -8.07
CA LEU A 58 -6.36 5.80 -7.33
C LEU A 58 -5.36 6.84 -6.81
N GLU A 59 -4.97 7.79 -7.68
CA GLU A 59 -4.04 8.86 -7.33
C GLU A 59 -4.60 9.80 -6.25
N SER A 60 -5.85 10.27 -6.40
CA SER A 60 -6.42 11.24 -5.45
C SER A 60 -6.76 10.65 -4.08
N LYS A 61 -6.96 9.33 -4.00
CA LYS A 61 -7.15 8.59 -2.74
C LYS A 61 -5.84 8.01 -2.19
N GLU A 62 -4.70 8.28 -2.83
CA GLU A 62 -3.37 7.76 -2.46
C GLU A 62 -3.32 6.22 -2.38
N ILE A 63 -4.12 5.53 -3.20
CA ILE A 63 -4.22 4.07 -3.21
C ILE A 63 -3.15 3.51 -4.14
N MET A 64 -2.24 2.75 -3.54
CA MET A 64 -1.20 1.98 -4.22
C MET A 64 -1.46 0.47 -4.09
N ASN A 65 -0.74 -0.32 -4.87
CA ASN A 65 -0.84 -1.78 -4.90
C ASN A 65 -2.24 -2.30 -5.27
N ALA A 66 -2.93 -1.55 -6.13
CA ALA A 66 -4.28 -1.81 -6.60
C ALA A 66 -4.37 -1.78 -8.13
N THR A 67 -5.39 -2.46 -8.65
CA THR A 67 -5.74 -2.48 -10.07
C THR A 67 -7.25 -2.40 -10.18
N VAL A 68 -7.73 -1.49 -11.01
CA VAL A 68 -9.17 -1.29 -11.28
C VAL A 68 -9.42 -1.61 -12.74
N VAL A 69 -10.47 -2.38 -12.99
CA VAL A 69 -11.00 -2.63 -14.34
C VAL A 69 -12.47 -2.25 -14.35
N VAL A 70 -12.86 -1.38 -15.27
CA VAL A 70 -14.24 -1.00 -15.50
C VAL A 70 -14.68 -1.61 -16.82
N THR A 71 -15.55 -2.60 -16.73
CA THR A 71 -16.15 -3.28 -17.88
C THR A 71 -17.39 -2.53 -18.34
N ARG A 72 -17.43 -2.15 -19.62
CA ARG A 72 -18.53 -1.41 -20.23
C ARG A 72 -19.18 -2.21 -21.34
N TYR A 73 -20.51 -2.32 -21.23
CA TYR A 73 -21.41 -2.81 -22.26
C TYR A 73 -22.13 -1.62 -22.91
N PHE A 74 -22.15 -1.54 -24.25
CA PHE A 74 -22.73 -0.42 -24.98
C PHE A 74 -24.26 -0.52 -24.96
N GLY A 75 -24.90 0.39 -24.24
CA GLY A 75 -26.36 0.44 -24.08
C GLY A 75 -27.13 1.20 -25.17
N GLY A 76 -26.55 1.43 -26.36
CA GLY A 76 -27.25 2.07 -27.49
C GLY A 76 -27.21 3.60 -27.52
N ILE A 77 -26.78 4.28 -26.45
CA ILE A 77 -26.69 5.75 -26.39
C ILE A 77 -25.24 6.20 -26.16
N LYS A 78 -24.79 7.19 -26.94
CA LYS A 78 -23.46 7.80 -26.79
C LYS A 78 -23.49 8.89 -25.72
N LEU A 79 -22.55 8.83 -24.77
CA LEU A 79 -22.46 9.77 -23.64
C LEU A 79 -21.64 11.03 -23.95
N GLY A 80 -20.89 11.04 -25.06
CA GLY A 80 -19.86 12.06 -25.33
C GLY A 80 -18.69 11.98 -24.34
N PHE A 81 -17.62 12.73 -24.62
CA PHE A 81 -16.36 12.65 -23.85
C PHE A 81 -16.55 12.93 -22.36
N GLY A 82 -17.23 14.02 -22.01
CA GLY A 82 -17.46 14.40 -20.62
C GLY A 82 -18.44 13.47 -19.88
N GLY A 83 -19.35 12.81 -20.60
CA GLY A 83 -20.22 11.79 -20.02
C GLY A 83 -19.46 10.50 -19.70
N LEU A 84 -18.62 10.03 -20.63
CA LEU A 84 -17.74 8.87 -20.42
C LEU A 84 -16.79 9.10 -19.24
N SER A 85 -16.11 10.24 -19.23
CA SER A 85 -15.15 10.58 -18.17
C SER A 85 -15.77 10.55 -16.78
N ARG A 86 -16.98 11.08 -16.62
CA ARG A 86 -17.72 11.02 -15.36
C ARG A 86 -18.13 9.59 -15.01
N ALA A 87 -18.71 8.86 -15.95
CA ALA A 87 -19.17 7.49 -15.71
C ALA A 87 -18.04 6.56 -15.24
N TYR A 88 -16.89 6.58 -15.92
CA TYR A 88 -15.73 5.76 -15.54
C TYR A 88 -15.14 6.15 -14.19
N ARG A 89 -15.02 7.46 -13.94
CA ARG A 89 -14.53 7.98 -12.66
C ARG A 89 -15.44 7.57 -11.51
N ASP A 90 -16.74 7.82 -11.65
CA ASP A 90 -17.71 7.60 -10.58
C ASP A 90 -17.86 6.10 -10.30
N THR A 91 -17.83 5.25 -11.33
CA THR A 91 -17.82 3.78 -11.16
C THR A 91 -16.58 3.30 -10.41
N ALA A 92 -15.39 3.79 -10.77
CA ALA A 92 -14.16 3.43 -10.08
C ALA A 92 -14.17 3.88 -8.62
N LEU A 93 -14.71 5.08 -8.34
CA LEU A 93 -14.84 5.61 -6.99
C LEU A 93 -15.76 4.73 -6.14
N SER A 94 -16.95 4.38 -6.63
CA SER A 94 -17.88 3.52 -5.90
C SER A 94 -17.26 2.15 -5.58
N ALA A 95 -16.58 1.52 -6.55
CA ALA A 95 -15.92 0.24 -6.31
C ALA A 95 -14.79 0.33 -5.26
N ILE A 96 -14.05 1.45 -5.23
CA ILE A 96 -13.00 1.71 -4.25
C ILE A 96 -13.59 1.97 -2.86
N GLU A 97 -14.73 2.66 -2.77
CA GLU A 97 -15.39 2.96 -1.48
C GLU A 97 -16.04 1.71 -0.86
N GLU A 98 -16.42 0.73 -1.67
CA GLU A 98 -16.89 -0.59 -1.21
C GLU A 98 -15.74 -1.55 -0.86
N ALA A 99 -14.53 -1.28 -1.32
CA ALA A 99 -13.36 -2.12 -1.04
C ALA A 99 -12.81 -1.84 0.36
N GLU A 100 -12.38 -2.90 1.06
CA GLU A 100 -11.60 -2.76 2.29
C GLU A 100 -10.19 -2.25 1.94
N ILE A 101 -9.84 -1.06 2.42
CA ILE A 101 -8.53 -0.46 2.22
C ILE A 101 -7.72 -0.63 3.51
N ILE A 102 -6.57 -1.28 3.40
CA ILE A 102 -5.63 -1.45 4.51
C ILE A 102 -4.34 -0.68 4.26
N GLU A 103 -3.78 -0.11 5.32
CA GLU A 103 -2.44 0.48 5.27
C GLU A 103 -1.40 -0.64 5.27
N VAL A 104 -0.42 -0.54 4.37
CA VAL A 104 0.71 -1.48 4.30
C VAL A 104 2.01 -0.68 4.34
N PHE A 105 2.90 -1.05 5.26
CA PHE A 105 4.19 -0.41 5.45
C PHE A 105 5.30 -1.45 5.56
N GLU A 106 6.53 -1.04 5.22
CA GLU A 106 7.73 -1.85 5.44
C GLU A 106 8.08 -1.84 6.93
N GLN A 107 8.49 -3.00 7.46
CA GLN A 107 8.96 -3.13 8.84
C GLN A 107 10.43 -3.53 8.85
N VAL A 108 11.16 -3.08 9.86
CA VAL A 108 12.57 -3.42 10.13
C VAL A 108 12.63 -4.18 11.45
N ARG A 109 13.41 -5.26 11.47
CA ARG A 109 13.64 -6.08 12.67
C ARG A 109 14.87 -5.54 13.41
N LEU A 110 14.69 -5.14 14.67
CA LEU A 110 15.75 -4.60 15.52
C LEU A 110 15.89 -5.43 16.79
N GLY A 111 17.13 -5.63 17.22
CA GLY A 111 17.51 -6.17 18.52
C GLY A 111 17.94 -5.05 19.46
N ILE A 112 17.44 -5.10 20.70
CA ILE A 112 17.77 -4.12 21.75
C ILE A 112 18.20 -4.91 22.98
N ARG A 113 19.44 -4.71 23.42
CA ARG A 113 19.96 -5.28 24.68
C ARG A 113 20.25 -4.17 25.68
N LEU A 114 19.77 -4.34 26.92
CA LEU A 114 19.87 -3.33 27.96
C LEU A 114 19.83 -3.93 29.37
N GLY A 115 20.23 -3.15 30.38
CA GLY A 115 20.09 -3.54 31.77
C GLY A 115 18.65 -3.36 32.29
N TYR A 116 18.31 -4.09 33.36
CA TYR A 116 16.97 -4.04 33.98
C TYR A 116 16.50 -2.64 34.40
N ALA A 117 17.42 -1.75 34.79
CA ALA A 117 17.09 -0.40 35.24
C ALA A 117 16.36 0.45 34.18
N GLU A 118 16.60 0.20 32.89
CA GLU A 118 15.97 0.93 31.79
C GLU A 118 14.87 0.12 31.09
N SER A 119 14.70 -1.17 31.44
CA SER A 119 13.82 -2.13 30.75
C SER A 119 12.38 -1.65 30.61
N GLN A 120 11.77 -1.18 31.70
CA GLN A 120 10.39 -0.71 31.69
C GLN A 120 10.21 0.54 30.83
N LYS A 121 11.17 1.47 30.88
CA LYS A 121 11.11 2.71 30.07
C LYS A 121 11.21 2.38 28.58
N VAL A 122 12.14 1.50 28.23
CA VAL A 122 12.33 1.04 26.85
C VAL A 122 11.10 0.29 26.34
N ARG A 123 10.55 -0.65 27.12
CA ARG A 123 9.29 -1.33 26.76
C ARG A 123 8.17 -0.35 26.46
N ASN A 124 7.95 0.63 27.35
CA ASN A 124 6.90 1.64 27.17
C ASN A 124 7.11 2.49 25.89
N LEU A 125 8.35 2.65 25.44
CA LEU A 125 8.65 3.33 24.19
C LEU A 125 8.46 2.40 22.98
N ILE A 126 8.88 1.13 23.08
CA ILE A 126 8.66 0.12 22.05
C ILE A 126 7.16 0.03 21.73
N GLU A 127 6.31 -0.11 22.74
CA GLU A 127 4.84 -0.25 22.58
C GLU A 127 4.17 0.96 21.88
N LYS A 128 4.85 2.11 21.78
CA LYS A 128 4.37 3.29 21.06
C LYS A 128 4.77 3.32 19.58
N TYR A 129 5.81 2.58 19.19
CA TYR A 129 6.47 2.71 17.88
C TYR A 129 6.60 1.38 17.12
N ALA A 130 6.54 0.26 17.84
CA ALA A 130 6.95 -1.04 17.36
C ALA A 130 6.19 -2.16 18.07
N VAL A 131 6.28 -3.36 17.50
CA VAL A 131 5.71 -4.59 18.06
C VAL A 131 6.85 -5.45 18.61
N ILE A 132 6.74 -5.92 19.85
CA ILE A 132 7.67 -6.89 20.43
C ILE A 132 7.37 -8.26 19.82
N GLN A 133 8.36 -8.88 19.17
CA GLN A 133 8.27 -10.26 18.71
C GLN A 133 8.77 -11.25 19.76
N GLU A 134 9.89 -10.92 20.39
CA GLU A 134 10.55 -11.78 21.36
C GLU A 134 11.12 -10.92 22.47
N GLU A 135 11.13 -11.49 23.68
CA GLU A 135 11.75 -10.88 24.84
C GLU A 135 12.43 -11.95 25.67
N THR A 136 13.68 -11.68 26.05
CA THR A 136 14.49 -12.59 26.86
C THR A 136 15.02 -11.87 28.08
N TYR A 137 14.91 -12.53 29.23
CA TYR A 137 15.40 -12.06 30.51
C TYR A 137 16.51 -13.00 31.01
N SER A 138 17.72 -12.48 31.10
CA SER A 138 18.90 -13.17 31.63
C SER A 138 19.68 -12.22 32.54
N ASP A 139 21.00 -12.14 32.40
CA ASP A 139 21.83 -11.09 33.01
C ASP A 139 21.49 -9.70 32.43
N THR A 140 20.90 -9.66 31.24
CA THR A 140 20.36 -8.46 30.59
C THR A 140 18.94 -8.70 30.07
N VAL A 141 18.24 -7.63 29.69
CA VAL A 141 16.96 -7.68 29.01
C VAL A 141 17.20 -7.49 27.52
N GLU A 142 16.65 -8.39 26.71
CA GLU A 142 16.75 -8.35 25.25
C GLU A 142 15.35 -8.29 24.63
N PHE A 143 15.15 -7.35 23.70
CA PHE A 143 13.94 -7.24 22.89
C PHE A 143 14.27 -7.45 21.41
N ILE A 144 13.48 -8.28 20.74
CA ILE A 144 13.39 -8.29 19.28
C ILE A 144 12.09 -7.61 18.89
N ILE A 145 12.19 -6.55 18.09
CA ILE A 145 11.05 -5.72 17.74
C ILE A 145 10.89 -5.56 16.22
N LEU A 146 9.67 -5.31 15.77
CA LEU A 146 9.36 -4.83 14.43
C LEU A 146 8.93 -3.37 14.49
N VAL A 147 9.74 -2.50 13.92
CA VAL A 147 9.44 -1.07 13.80
C VAL A 147 9.08 -0.74 12.36
N ARG A 148 8.15 0.19 12.17
CA ARG A 148 7.88 0.81 10.87
C ARG A 148 9.17 1.43 10.31
N LYS A 149 9.53 1.10 9.07
CA LYS A 149 10.80 1.55 8.46
C LYS A 149 10.91 3.07 8.38
N ASP A 150 9.81 3.75 8.13
CA ASP A 150 9.72 5.21 8.11
C ASP A 150 9.88 5.85 9.50
N LEU A 151 9.68 5.09 10.58
CA LEU A 151 9.83 5.54 11.97
C LEU A 151 11.12 5.09 12.65
N GLU A 152 11.96 4.29 11.96
CA GLU A 152 13.15 3.67 12.53
C GLU A 152 14.10 4.71 13.15
N ASP A 153 14.48 5.72 12.37
CA ASP A 153 15.45 6.73 12.81
C ASP A 153 14.91 7.58 13.98
N GLU A 154 13.61 7.89 13.99
CA GLU A 154 12.99 8.59 15.12
C GLU A 154 13.00 7.72 16.37
N PHE A 155 12.61 6.45 16.24
CA PHE A 155 12.58 5.50 17.33
C PHE A 155 13.96 5.33 17.97
N ILE A 156 15.00 5.11 17.15
CA ILE A 156 16.40 4.99 17.61
C ILE A 156 16.88 6.27 18.32
N ARG A 157 16.52 7.46 17.84
CA ARG A 157 16.89 8.71 18.52
C ARG A 157 16.23 8.81 19.91
N LYS A 158 14.93 8.52 20.01
CA LYS A 158 14.18 8.65 21.28
C LYS A 158 14.65 7.69 22.35
N ILE A 159 14.95 6.46 21.97
CA ILE A 159 15.41 5.44 22.92
C ILE A 159 16.85 5.68 23.38
N ILE A 160 17.73 6.19 22.52
CA ILE A 160 19.08 6.64 22.92
C ILE A 160 19.00 7.79 23.92
N ASP A 161 18.14 8.79 23.66
CA ASP A 161 17.94 9.93 24.55
C ASP A 161 17.41 9.50 25.93
N GLN A 162 16.40 8.63 25.97
CA GLN A 162 15.83 8.13 27.22
C GLN A 162 16.78 7.29 28.05
N THR A 163 17.62 6.48 27.41
CA THR A 163 18.56 5.59 28.10
C THR A 163 19.93 6.21 28.33
N LYS A 164 20.16 7.44 27.85
CA LYS A 164 21.49 8.07 27.82
C LYS A 164 22.54 7.15 27.18
N ASN A 165 22.14 6.48 26.08
CA ASN A 165 22.94 5.52 25.33
C ASN A 165 23.39 4.26 26.12
N LYS A 166 22.66 3.87 27.17
CA LYS A 166 22.93 2.65 27.97
C LYS A 166 22.27 1.39 27.38
N LEU A 167 22.43 1.17 26.09
CA LEU A 167 21.87 0.03 25.37
C LEU A 167 22.80 -0.41 24.24
N MET A 168 22.56 -1.59 23.68
CA MET A 168 23.16 -2.04 22.43
C MET A 168 22.06 -2.32 21.39
N PHE A 169 22.32 -1.90 20.15
CA PHE A 169 21.47 -2.16 19.00
C PHE A 169 22.07 -3.18 18.07
N GLU A 170 21.21 -4.03 17.52
CA GLU A 170 21.53 -4.93 16.41
C GLU A 170 20.46 -4.82 15.33
N ARG A 171 20.87 -4.69 14.06
CA ARG A 171 19.97 -4.73 12.89
C ARG A 171 20.09 -6.10 12.24
N PHE A 172 18.96 -6.73 11.93
CA PHE A 172 18.90 -8.01 11.23
C PHE A 172 18.63 -7.85 9.74
#